data_AF-A0A7S2MJD6-F1
#
_entry.id   AF-A0A7S2MJD6-F1
#
_cell.length_a   1.000
_cell.length_b   1.000
_cell.length_c   1.000
_cell.angle_alpha   90.00
_cell.angle_beta   90.00
_cell.angle_gamma   90.00
#
_symmetry.space_group_name_H-M   'P 1'
#
loop_
_entity.id
_entity.type
_entity.pdbx_description
1 polymer ?
#
loop_
_entity_poly.entity_id
_entity_poly.type
_entity_poly.pdbx_seq_one_letter_code
_entity_poly.pdbx_strand_id
1 'polypeptide(L)'
;MIVEDEAALLAELRAISDRSGRSRATKPIIQGENTCSRSREKNADGVDLSNVACEGFLDVTPEDSHLNQYWYSKSTIQNLCQAVIEGLESNNMKKAAFLSTPSLYFSLPPEIKENCVLLDYDKTWSSDPGFVFYDYNDPKNLSSALCRSFDMVVIDPPFIAEEVWSKYTETATFLLKGDPKESSSASLVIGTTVQENAPFMEKLLGVKPAKFLPSIPNLVYQYSVFTNFTSTVLSNANPEIAVEL
;
A
#
# COMPACT_ATOMS: atom_id res chain seq x y z
N MET A 1 -16.38 -30.09 -13.42
CA MET A 1 -15.08 -30.50 -14.00
C MET A 1 -14.19 -29.29 -14.33
N ILE A 2 -14.26 -28.20 -13.54
CA ILE A 2 -13.53 -26.93 -13.78
C ILE A 2 -12.61 -26.57 -12.60
N VAL A 3 -12.79 -27.22 -11.43
CA VAL A 3 -12.10 -26.86 -10.18
C VAL A 3 -10.67 -27.42 -10.11
N GLU A 4 -10.36 -28.47 -10.87
CA GLU A 4 -9.03 -29.10 -10.85
C GLU A 4 -7.97 -28.30 -11.63
N ASP A 5 -8.39 -27.45 -12.56
CA ASP A 5 -7.49 -26.70 -13.46
C ASP A 5 -6.94 -25.42 -12.78
N GLU A 6 -7.74 -24.79 -11.92
CA GLU A 6 -7.34 -23.56 -11.20
C GLU A 6 -6.31 -23.85 -10.09
N ALA A 7 -6.44 -25.01 -9.42
CA ALA A 7 -5.47 -25.46 -8.43
C ALA A 7 -4.12 -25.82 -9.06
N ALA A 8 -4.12 -26.36 -10.29
CA ALA A 8 -2.91 -26.66 -11.04
C ALA A 8 -2.21 -25.38 -11.49
N LEU A 9 -2.96 -24.38 -11.97
CA LEU A 9 -2.42 -23.08 -12.37
C LEU A 9 -1.81 -22.32 -11.17
N LEU A 10 -2.48 -22.32 -10.02
CA LEU A 10 -1.96 -21.72 -8.79
C LEU A 10 -0.71 -22.43 -8.26
N ALA A 11 -0.63 -23.76 -8.41
CA ALA A 11 0.55 -24.53 -8.05
C ALA A 11 1.73 -24.23 -8.99
N GLU A 12 1.46 -24.03 -10.28
CA GLU A 12 2.48 -23.70 -11.29
C GLU A 12 3.05 -22.28 -11.08
N LEU A 13 2.20 -21.30 -10.76
CA LEU A 13 2.62 -19.94 -10.40
C LEU A 13 3.48 -19.90 -9.13
N ARG A 14 3.15 -20.72 -8.11
CA ARG A 14 3.98 -20.86 -6.90
C ARG A 14 5.35 -21.48 -7.20
N ALA A 15 5.39 -22.49 -8.06
CA ALA A 15 6.64 -23.18 -8.41
C ALA A 15 7.62 -22.30 -9.22
N ILE A 16 7.15 -21.26 -9.91
CA ILE A 16 7.97 -20.29 -10.62
C ILE A 16 8.63 -19.31 -9.64
N SER A 17 7.92 -18.89 -8.60
CA SER A 17 8.45 -18.03 -7.53
C SER A 17 9.63 -18.69 -6.79
N ASP A 18 9.48 -19.97 -6.43
CA ASP A 18 10.46 -20.71 -5.62
C ASP A 18 11.81 -20.97 -6.33
N ARG A 19 11.85 -20.92 -7.67
CA ARG A 19 13.08 -21.20 -8.44
C ARG A 19 14.05 -20.03 -8.48
N SER A 20 13.59 -18.81 -8.21
CA SER A 20 14.39 -17.59 -8.32
C SER A 20 15.17 -17.25 -7.03
N GLY A 21 14.91 -17.95 -5.92
CA GLY A 21 15.42 -17.62 -4.58
C GLY A 21 16.76 -18.24 -4.15
N ARG A 22 17.56 -18.86 -5.03
CA ARG A 22 18.82 -19.53 -4.62
C ARG A 22 20.09 -18.93 -5.22
N SER A 23 20.62 -17.86 -4.61
CA SER A 23 22.07 -17.65 -4.47
C SER A 23 22.45 -16.36 -3.69
N ARG A 24 22.93 -16.49 -2.43
CA ARG A 24 24.33 -16.26 -1.99
C ARG A 24 24.45 -15.86 -0.51
N ALA A 25 25.17 -16.74 0.19
CA ALA A 25 26.20 -16.56 1.24
C ALA A 25 26.21 -15.32 2.17
N THR A 26 26.15 -15.65 3.46
CA THR A 26 26.39 -14.88 4.70
C THR A 26 27.83 -14.37 4.91
N LYS A 27 28.00 -13.24 5.64
CA LYS A 27 29.13 -12.92 6.55
C LYS A 27 28.77 -11.77 7.54
N PRO A 28 29.51 -11.55 8.65
CA PRO A 28 28.94 -11.44 10.00
C PRO A 28 28.76 -10.01 10.56
N ILE A 29 27.99 -9.97 11.67
CA ILE A 29 27.55 -8.81 12.46
C ILE A 29 28.68 -8.25 13.34
N ILE A 30 28.83 -6.92 13.35
CA ILE A 30 29.56 -6.16 14.37
C ILE A 30 28.54 -5.28 15.10
N GLN A 31 28.40 -5.48 16.42
CA GLN A 31 27.56 -4.66 17.30
C GLN A 31 28.25 -3.33 17.58
N GLY A 32 27.57 -2.23 17.26
CA GLY A 32 27.90 -0.89 17.71
C GLY A 32 26.64 -0.20 18.22
N GLU A 33 26.60 0.08 19.52
CA GLU A 33 25.58 0.91 20.14
C GLU A 33 25.66 2.32 19.55
N ASN A 34 24.54 2.86 19.05
CA ASN A 34 24.46 4.26 18.64
C ASN A 34 23.10 4.85 19.02
N THR A 35 23.13 5.70 20.05
CA THR A 35 22.10 6.68 20.35
C THR A 35 22.06 7.71 19.22
N CYS A 36 20.97 7.78 18.45
CA CYS A 36 20.83 8.73 17.34
C CYS A 36 19.78 9.80 17.64
N SER A 37 20.24 11.04 17.77
CA SER A 37 19.45 12.26 17.78
C SER A 37 18.74 12.47 16.43
N ARG A 38 17.41 12.66 16.45
CA ARG A 38 16.58 12.97 15.27
C ARG A 38 17.14 14.16 14.48
N SER A 39 17.80 13.90 13.35
CA SER A 39 18.09 14.89 12.32
C SER A 39 16.90 15.03 11.37
N ARG A 40 16.54 16.27 11.01
CA ARG A 40 15.45 16.57 10.06
C ARG A 40 15.85 16.14 8.65
N GLU A 41 15.26 15.07 8.14
CA GLU A 41 15.40 14.65 6.73
C GLU A 41 14.40 15.44 5.87
N LYS A 42 14.92 16.33 5.02
CA LYS A 42 14.14 17.02 3.98
C LYS A 42 14.38 16.31 2.65
N ASN A 43 13.34 16.13 1.84
CA ASN A 43 13.53 15.70 0.45
C ASN A 43 14.07 16.85 -0.42
N ALA A 44 14.42 16.56 -1.68
CA ALA A 44 14.96 17.53 -2.64
C ALA A 44 14.06 18.76 -2.87
N ASP A 45 12.78 18.65 -2.53
CA ASP A 45 11.76 19.69 -2.70
C ASP A 45 11.43 20.45 -1.40
N GLY A 46 12.15 20.17 -0.31
CA GLY A 46 12.03 20.90 0.96
C GLY A 46 10.82 20.52 1.82
N VAL A 47 10.10 19.43 1.49
CA VAL A 47 9.00 18.87 2.29
C VAL A 47 9.58 18.18 3.53
N ASP A 48 9.05 18.52 4.70
CA ASP A 48 9.46 17.94 5.98
C ASP A 48 8.76 16.59 6.21
N LEU A 49 9.49 15.50 5.96
CA LEU A 49 8.99 14.13 6.16
C LEU A 49 9.21 13.61 7.59
N SER A 50 9.69 14.45 8.53
CA SER A 50 10.16 14.02 9.85
C SER A 50 9.08 13.45 10.78
N ASN A 51 7.80 13.58 10.42
CA ASN A 51 6.68 13.04 11.20
C ASN A 51 6.27 11.61 10.82
N VAL A 52 6.83 11.03 9.75
CA VAL A 52 6.50 9.65 9.31
C VAL A 52 7.55 8.66 9.85
N ALA A 53 7.11 7.69 10.66
CA ALA A 53 7.99 6.76 11.37
C ALA A 53 7.99 5.37 10.71
N CYS A 54 8.80 5.18 9.67
CA CYS A 54 8.89 3.92 8.92
C CYS A 54 10.00 2.97 9.40
N GLU A 55 11.02 3.48 10.09
CA GLU A 55 12.19 2.70 10.55
C GLU A 55 11.77 1.57 11.51
N GLY A 56 10.79 1.82 12.39
CA GLY A 56 10.34 0.82 13.35
C GLY A 56 9.61 -0.38 12.74
N PHE A 57 8.89 -0.19 11.62
CA PHE A 57 8.09 -1.27 11.02
C PHE A 57 8.96 -2.23 10.22
N LEU A 58 9.80 -1.70 9.32
CA LEU A 58 10.63 -2.50 8.42
C LEU A 58 11.69 -3.33 9.16
N ASP A 59 12.19 -2.84 10.29
CA ASP A 59 13.23 -3.51 11.07
C ASP A 59 12.72 -4.76 11.81
N VAL A 60 11.43 -4.80 12.16
CA VAL A 60 10.84 -5.85 13.01
C VAL A 60 9.82 -6.73 12.28
N THR A 61 9.43 -6.35 11.07
CA THR A 61 8.40 -7.05 10.28
C THR A 61 9.03 -7.60 9.00
N PRO A 62 9.45 -8.87 8.96
CA PRO A 62 9.94 -9.48 7.72
C PRO A 62 8.80 -9.67 6.72
N GLU A 63 9.15 -9.75 5.43
CA GLU A 63 8.22 -10.14 4.37
C GLU A 63 7.80 -11.61 4.52
N ASP A 64 6.52 -11.92 4.29
CA ASP A 64 6.02 -13.29 4.16
C ASP A 64 5.62 -13.61 2.70
N SER A 65 6.46 -14.41 2.05
CA SER A 65 6.21 -14.90 0.68
C SER A 65 4.92 -15.71 0.53
N HIS A 66 4.41 -16.35 1.58
CA HIS A 66 3.14 -17.09 1.51
C HIS A 66 1.92 -16.16 1.43
N LEU A 67 2.08 -14.92 1.91
CA LEU A 67 1.07 -13.87 1.86
C LEU A 67 1.26 -12.94 0.66
N ASN A 68 2.30 -13.18 -0.14
CA ASN A 68 2.76 -12.29 -1.20
C ASN A 68 3.04 -10.85 -0.72
N GLN A 69 3.62 -10.73 0.48
CA GLN A 69 4.00 -9.45 1.07
C GLN A 69 5.38 -9.01 0.56
N TYR A 70 5.44 -7.79 0.03
CA TYR A 70 6.69 -7.12 -0.33
C TYR A 70 6.66 -5.72 0.27
N TRP A 71 7.78 -5.27 0.83
CA TRP A 71 7.84 -3.96 1.46
C TRP A 71 8.36 -2.88 0.52
N TYR A 72 7.67 -1.76 0.52
CA TYR A 72 8.20 -0.51 0.00
C TYR A 72 9.50 -0.12 0.71
N SER A 73 10.37 0.58 -0.01
CA SER A 73 11.52 1.23 0.61
C SER A 73 11.06 2.28 1.64
N LYS A 74 11.95 2.61 2.59
CA LYS A 74 11.73 3.68 3.59
C LYS A 74 11.23 4.98 2.96
N SER A 75 11.91 5.43 1.91
CA SER A 75 11.57 6.67 1.18
C SER A 75 10.21 6.57 0.49
N THR A 76 9.89 5.43 -0.11
CA THR A 76 8.58 5.21 -0.73
C THR A 76 7.44 5.24 0.31
N ILE A 77 7.63 4.60 1.48
CA ILE A 77 6.66 4.66 2.59
C ILE A 77 6.45 6.11 3.04
N GLN A 78 7.52 6.89 3.20
CA GLN A 78 7.44 8.29 3.59
C GLN A 78 6.62 9.13 2.60
N ASN A 79 6.89 8.98 1.30
CA ASN A 79 6.16 9.72 0.27
C ASN A 79 4.69 9.29 0.18
N LEU A 80 4.39 8.00 0.29
CA LEU A 80 2.99 7.53 0.27
C LEU A 80 2.21 7.96 1.51
N CYS A 81 2.82 7.93 2.70
CA CYS A 81 2.19 8.49 3.91
C CYS A 81 1.96 9.99 3.77
N GLN A 82 2.92 10.73 3.22
CA GLN A 82 2.75 12.16 2.96
C GLN A 82 1.64 12.43 1.94
N ALA A 83 1.47 11.60 0.92
CA ALA A 83 0.36 11.70 -0.04
C ALA A 83 -1.00 11.47 0.61
N VAL A 84 -1.09 10.52 1.57
CA VAL A 84 -2.30 10.32 2.39
C VAL A 84 -2.61 11.59 3.18
N ILE A 85 -1.62 12.16 3.86
CA ILE A 85 -1.77 13.38 4.66
C ILE A 85 -2.23 14.56 3.78
N GLU A 86 -1.54 14.81 2.66
CA GLU A 86 -1.90 15.85 1.69
C GLU A 86 -3.34 15.72 1.19
N GLY A 87 -3.75 14.49 0.84
CA GLY A 87 -5.10 14.21 0.37
C GLY A 87 -6.16 14.48 1.44
N LEU A 88 -5.91 14.06 2.68
CA LEU A 88 -6.85 14.28 3.79
C LEU A 88 -6.95 15.77 4.16
N GLU A 89 -5.82 16.46 4.33
CA GLU A 89 -5.79 17.86 4.77
C GLU A 89 -6.40 18.82 3.74
N SER A 90 -6.04 18.64 2.46
CA SER A 90 -6.51 19.53 1.38
C SER A 90 -8.04 19.51 1.21
N ASN A 91 -8.70 18.47 1.73
CA ASN A 91 -10.14 18.26 1.62
C ASN A 91 -10.86 18.33 2.98
N ASN A 92 -10.17 18.71 4.07
CA ASN A 92 -10.71 18.72 5.44
C ASN A 92 -11.31 17.35 5.85
N MET A 93 -10.68 16.28 5.39
CA MET A 93 -11.02 14.88 5.64
C MET A 93 -10.16 14.30 6.77
N LYS A 94 -10.57 13.16 7.33
CA LYS A 94 -9.89 12.61 8.51
C LYS A 94 -9.68 11.10 8.48
N LYS A 95 -10.50 10.33 7.76
CA LYS A 95 -10.55 8.88 7.90
C LYS A 95 -10.03 8.17 6.66
N ALA A 96 -9.01 7.32 6.82
CA ALA A 96 -8.51 6.45 5.77
C ALA A 96 -8.61 4.96 6.16
N ALA A 97 -8.91 4.11 5.20
CA ALA A 97 -8.81 2.66 5.35
C ALA A 97 -7.64 2.13 4.53
N PHE A 98 -6.78 1.35 5.17
CA PHE A 98 -5.59 0.73 4.58
C PHE A 98 -5.92 -0.73 4.28
N LEU A 99 -6.02 -1.10 3.01
CA LEU A 99 -6.30 -2.46 2.58
C LEU A 99 -4.98 -3.10 2.13
N SER A 100 -4.52 -4.07 2.90
CA SER A 100 -3.25 -4.79 2.65
C SER A 100 -2.01 -3.90 2.57
N THR A 101 -2.02 -2.77 3.29
CA THR A 101 -0.94 -1.78 3.34
C THR A 101 -0.44 -1.51 4.76
N PRO A 102 -0.02 -2.55 5.51
CA PRO A 102 0.34 -2.43 6.92
C PRO A 102 1.55 -1.50 7.13
N SER A 103 2.55 -1.57 6.25
CA SER A 103 3.73 -0.72 6.32
C SER A 103 3.41 0.78 6.28
N LEU A 104 2.38 1.18 5.53
CA LEU A 104 1.90 2.56 5.47
C LEU A 104 1.09 2.91 6.73
N TYR A 105 0.15 2.04 7.12
CA TYR A 105 -0.69 2.24 8.32
C TYR A 105 0.15 2.46 9.59
N PHE A 106 1.18 1.65 9.80
CA PHE A 106 2.06 1.75 10.97
C PHE A 106 3.05 2.91 10.90
N SER A 107 3.28 3.49 9.72
CA SER A 107 4.20 4.61 9.55
C SER A 107 3.51 5.98 9.67
N LEU A 108 2.18 6.03 9.66
CA LEU A 108 1.41 7.26 9.84
C LEU A 108 1.70 7.93 11.20
N PRO A 109 1.63 9.27 11.27
CA PRO A 109 1.62 9.98 12.55
C PRO A 109 0.45 9.50 13.44
N PRO A 110 0.65 9.33 14.76
CA PRO A 110 -0.37 8.80 15.67
C PRO A 110 -1.74 9.51 15.59
N GLU A 111 -1.73 10.84 15.46
CA GLU A 111 -2.91 11.69 15.35
C GLU A 111 -3.71 11.50 14.05
N ILE A 112 -3.07 11.00 13.00
CA ILE A 112 -3.75 10.62 11.76
C ILE A 112 -4.18 9.15 11.86
N LYS A 113 -3.29 8.28 12.36
CA LYS A 113 -3.52 6.84 12.50
C LYS A 113 -4.74 6.53 13.37
N GLU A 114 -5.03 7.31 14.42
CA GLU A 114 -6.20 7.10 15.30
C GLU A 114 -7.55 7.14 14.56
N ASN A 115 -7.60 7.80 13.40
CA ASN A 115 -8.79 7.91 12.56
C ASN A 115 -8.81 6.87 11.42
N CYS A 116 -7.84 5.97 11.39
CA CYS A 116 -7.62 5.02 10.32
C CYS A 116 -7.81 3.57 10.79
N VAL A 117 -8.08 2.68 9.84
CA VAL A 117 -8.13 1.23 10.08
C VAL A 117 -7.22 0.50 9.12
N LEU A 118 -6.70 -0.64 9.55
CA LEU A 118 -5.96 -1.59 8.72
C LEU A 118 -6.83 -2.83 8.49
N LEU A 119 -7.16 -3.09 7.23
CA LEU A 119 -7.80 -4.30 6.76
C LEU A 119 -6.71 -5.22 6.19
N ASP A 120 -6.37 -6.28 6.90
CA ASP A 120 -5.33 -7.22 6.47
C ASP A 120 -5.69 -8.68 6.80
N TYR A 121 -5.15 -9.60 6.02
CA TYR A 121 -5.29 -11.03 6.23
C TYR A 121 -4.30 -11.52 7.30
N ASP A 122 -3.12 -10.90 7.37
CA ASP A 122 -2.10 -11.22 8.37
C ASP A 122 -2.57 -10.79 9.77
N LYS A 123 -2.69 -11.77 10.67
CA LYS A 123 -3.17 -11.55 12.05
C LYS A 123 -2.07 -11.11 13.01
N THR A 124 -0.85 -10.90 12.53
CA THR A 124 0.28 -10.41 13.34
C THR A 124 -0.08 -9.13 14.10
N TRP A 125 -0.93 -8.27 13.52
CA TRP A 125 -1.35 -7.01 14.12
C TRP A 125 -2.73 -7.04 14.78
N SER A 126 -3.27 -8.22 15.08
CA SER A 126 -4.63 -8.37 15.64
C SER A 126 -4.84 -7.73 17.02
N SER A 127 -3.77 -7.36 17.71
CA SER A 127 -3.84 -6.59 18.96
C SER A 127 -3.92 -5.07 18.75
N ASP A 128 -3.68 -4.55 17.55
CA ASP A 128 -3.81 -3.12 17.25
C ASP A 128 -5.31 -2.75 17.21
N PRO A 129 -5.74 -1.66 17.88
CA PRO A 129 -7.15 -1.29 17.96
C PRO A 129 -7.77 -0.90 16.61
N GLY A 130 -6.97 -0.51 15.62
CA GLY A 130 -7.43 -0.21 14.27
C GLY A 130 -7.37 -1.40 13.32
N PHE A 131 -6.92 -2.58 13.77
CA PHE A 131 -6.89 -3.79 12.96
C PHE A 131 -8.29 -4.37 12.75
N VAL A 132 -8.57 -4.75 11.51
CA VAL A 132 -9.76 -5.48 11.07
C VAL A 132 -9.28 -6.66 10.24
N PHE A 133 -9.57 -7.89 10.68
CA PHE A 133 -9.27 -9.06 9.86
C PHE A 133 -10.08 -9.00 8.55
N TYR A 134 -9.37 -9.17 7.43
CA TYR A 134 -9.94 -9.04 6.09
C TYR A 134 -9.40 -10.13 5.17
N ASP A 135 -10.32 -10.86 4.54
CA ASP A 135 -10.01 -11.78 3.44
C ASP A 135 -10.68 -11.25 2.18
N TYR A 136 -9.89 -10.88 1.18
CA TYR A 136 -10.42 -10.33 -0.07
C TYR A 136 -11.29 -11.34 -0.83
N ASN A 137 -11.22 -12.65 -0.53
CA ASN A 137 -12.13 -13.64 -1.10
C ASN A 137 -13.56 -13.52 -0.58
N ASP A 138 -13.77 -12.81 0.54
CA ASP A 138 -15.07 -12.50 1.10
C ASP A 138 -15.18 -10.98 1.38
N PRO A 139 -15.18 -10.13 0.33
CA PRO A 139 -15.02 -8.68 0.45
C PRO A 139 -16.18 -7.98 1.18
N LYS A 140 -17.28 -8.70 1.43
CA LYS A 140 -18.51 -8.19 2.10
C LYS A 140 -18.60 -8.61 3.56
N ASN A 141 -17.73 -9.49 4.03
CA ASN A 141 -17.71 -9.95 5.41
C ASN A 141 -16.99 -8.94 6.31
N LEU A 142 -17.56 -7.74 6.37
CA LEU A 142 -17.10 -6.63 7.18
C LEU A 142 -18.25 -6.11 8.03
N SER A 143 -17.90 -5.55 9.19
CA SER A 143 -18.88 -4.92 10.07
C SER A 143 -19.60 -3.79 9.34
N SER A 144 -20.93 -3.73 9.49
CA SER A 144 -21.73 -2.62 8.96
C SER A 144 -21.31 -1.26 9.50
N ALA A 145 -20.60 -1.21 10.64
CA ALA A 145 -20.04 0.01 11.20
C ALA A 145 -18.94 0.65 10.32
N LEU A 146 -18.34 -0.10 9.39
CA LEU A 146 -17.34 0.41 8.45
C LEU A 146 -17.95 0.94 7.15
N CYS A 147 -19.23 0.64 6.90
CA CYS A 147 -19.93 1.03 5.70
C CYS A 147 -19.95 2.56 5.56
N ARG A 148 -19.55 3.09 4.40
CA ARG A 148 -19.58 4.52 4.05
C ARG A 148 -18.97 5.44 5.12
N SER A 149 -17.89 4.99 5.75
CA SER A 149 -17.30 5.64 6.92
C SER A 149 -15.96 6.33 6.64
N PHE A 150 -15.34 6.05 5.48
CA PHE A 150 -14.00 6.52 5.15
C PHE A 150 -13.99 7.56 4.04
N ASP A 151 -13.07 8.51 4.16
CA ASP A 151 -12.79 9.54 3.17
C ASP A 151 -11.83 9.03 2.09
N MET A 152 -10.87 8.19 2.49
CA MET A 152 -9.84 7.64 1.62
C MET A 152 -9.71 6.12 1.80
N VAL A 153 -9.34 5.43 0.72
CA VAL A 153 -8.79 4.06 0.77
C VAL A 153 -7.39 4.02 0.17
N VAL A 154 -6.51 3.22 0.78
CA VAL A 154 -5.14 2.97 0.33
C VAL A 154 -5.00 1.47 0.09
N ILE A 155 -4.71 1.05 -1.14
CA ILE A 155 -4.89 -0.33 -1.60
C ILE A 155 -3.61 -0.87 -2.24
N ASP A 156 -3.13 -2.01 -1.75
CA ASP A 156 -2.04 -2.79 -2.36
C ASP A 156 -2.35 -4.29 -2.22
N PRO A 157 -3.03 -4.90 -3.20
CA PRO A 157 -3.51 -6.28 -3.07
C PRO A 157 -2.36 -7.28 -3.20
N PRO A 158 -2.48 -8.50 -2.63
CA PRO A 158 -1.46 -9.54 -2.77
C PRO A 158 -1.32 -10.02 -4.22
N PHE A 159 -2.26 -9.72 -5.13
CA PHE A 159 -2.12 -10.05 -6.55
C PHE A 159 -2.68 -8.91 -7.40
N ILE A 160 -2.07 -8.71 -8.57
CA ILE A 160 -2.35 -7.57 -9.47
C ILE A 160 -3.37 -7.86 -10.57
N ALA A 161 -4.01 -9.04 -10.56
CA ALA A 161 -4.99 -9.42 -11.57
C ALA A 161 -6.30 -8.61 -11.43
N GLU A 162 -7.03 -8.39 -12.54
CA GLU A 162 -8.28 -7.61 -12.55
C GLU A 162 -9.34 -8.24 -11.63
N GLU A 163 -9.36 -9.56 -11.47
CA GLU A 163 -10.30 -10.26 -10.58
C GLU A 163 -10.05 -9.93 -9.10
N VAL A 164 -8.78 -9.78 -8.71
CA VAL A 164 -8.42 -9.39 -7.34
C VAL A 164 -8.72 -7.90 -7.13
N TRP A 165 -8.36 -7.04 -8.09
CA TRP A 165 -8.73 -5.63 -8.06
C TRP A 165 -10.24 -5.41 -8.02
N SER A 166 -11.03 -6.25 -8.68
CA SER A 166 -12.49 -6.21 -8.62
C SER A 166 -13.01 -6.46 -7.20
N LYS A 167 -12.45 -7.45 -6.49
CA LYS A 167 -12.79 -7.73 -5.08
C LYS A 167 -12.40 -6.58 -4.15
N TYR A 168 -11.20 -6.01 -4.30
CA TYR A 168 -10.79 -4.83 -3.54
C TYR A 168 -11.65 -3.60 -3.88
N THR A 169 -12.12 -3.46 -5.12
CA THR A 169 -13.04 -2.40 -5.54
C THR A 169 -14.40 -2.54 -4.88
N GLU A 170 -14.92 -3.77 -4.70
CA GLU A 170 -16.13 -4.01 -3.92
C GLU A 170 -15.96 -3.55 -2.46
N THR A 171 -14.84 -3.91 -1.82
CA THR A 171 -14.51 -3.47 -0.47
C THR A 171 -14.37 -1.94 -0.39
N ALA A 172 -13.63 -1.33 -1.31
CA ALA A 172 -13.48 0.13 -1.37
C ALA A 172 -14.84 0.84 -1.48
N THR A 173 -15.72 0.35 -2.35
CA THR A 173 -17.07 0.89 -2.55
C THR A 173 -17.96 0.72 -1.30
N PHE A 174 -17.73 -0.32 -0.50
CA PHE A 174 -18.40 -0.50 0.78
C PHE A 174 -17.91 0.52 1.82
N LEU A 175 -16.60 0.77 1.88
CA LEU A 175 -15.95 1.62 2.89
C LEU A 175 -16.11 3.13 2.62
N LEU A 176 -15.95 3.57 1.38
CA LEU A 176 -15.88 4.99 1.00
C LEU A 176 -17.22 5.70 1.12
N LYS A 177 -17.23 6.93 1.66
CA LYS A 177 -18.44 7.76 1.81
C LYS A 177 -19.18 8.01 0.49
N GLY A 178 -18.48 8.06 -0.63
CA GLY A 178 -19.04 8.21 -1.97
C GLY A 178 -18.37 7.27 -2.98
N ASP A 179 -18.94 7.13 -4.17
CA ASP A 179 -18.31 6.36 -5.25
C ASP A 179 -17.09 7.14 -5.78
N PRO A 180 -15.86 6.57 -5.74
CA PRO A 180 -14.65 7.28 -6.16
C PRO A 180 -14.59 7.63 -7.65
N LYS A 181 -15.44 7.04 -8.50
CA LYS A 181 -15.52 7.33 -9.94
C LYS A 181 -16.37 8.56 -10.25
N GLU A 182 -17.26 8.95 -9.34
CA GLU A 182 -18.17 10.06 -9.56
C GLU A 182 -17.43 11.37 -9.33
N SER A 183 -17.47 12.29 -10.31
CA SER A 183 -16.77 13.57 -10.24
C SER A 183 -17.25 14.48 -9.10
N SER A 184 -18.48 14.25 -8.60
CA SER A 184 -19.04 14.94 -7.44
C SER A 184 -18.64 14.31 -6.10
N SER A 185 -18.03 13.13 -6.10
CA SER A 185 -17.57 12.45 -4.90
C SER A 185 -16.24 13.02 -4.46
N ALA A 186 -16.12 13.30 -3.17
CA ALA A 186 -14.86 13.70 -2.56
C ALA A 186 -14.02 12.48 -2.12
N SER A 187 -14.45 11.25 -2.41
CA SER A 187 -13.76 10.04 -1.92
C SER A 187 -12.43 9.85 -2.63
N LEU A 188 -11.37 9.62 -1.85
CA LEU A 188 -10.00 9.55 -2.35
C LEU A 188 -9.52 8.10 -2.43
N VAL A 189 -8.69 7.81 -3.42
CA VAL A 189 -8.10 6.49 -3.61
C VAL A 189 -6.61 6.63 -3.88
N ILE A 190 -5.81 5.81 -3.20
CA ILE A 190 -4.44 5.47 -3.58
C ILE A 190 -4.42 3.97 -3.85
N GLY A 191 -3.92 3.56 -5.02
CA GLY A 191 -3.73 2.15 -5.37
C GLY A 191 -2.36 1.92 -5.99
N THR A 192 -1.73 0.79 -5.72
CA THR A 192 -0.41 0.45 -6.29
C THR A 192 -0.48 -0.85 -7.08
N THR A 193 -0.01 -0.81 -8.33
CA THR A 193 0.01 -1.97 -9.22
C THR A 193 0.93 -1.67 -10.41
N VAL A 194 0.98 -2.52 -11.43
CA VAL A 194 1.79 -2.27 -12.64
C VAL A 194 1.12 -1.26 -13.59
N GLN A 195 1.91 -0.58 -14.41
CA GLN A 195 1.42 0.47 -15.33
C GLN A 195 0.37 -0.05 -16.33
N GLU A 196 0.50 -1.31 -16.75
CA GLU A 196 -0.38 -2.01 -17.70
C GLU A 196 -1.82 -2.09 -17.20
N ASN A 197 -2.02 -2.01 -15.88
CA ASN A 197 -3.34 -2.07 -15.24
C ASN A 197 -4.10 -0.74 -15.30
N ALA A 198 -3.47 0.34 -15.79
CA ALA A 198 -4.08 1.67 -15.87
C ALA A 198 -5.51 1.68 -16.47
N PRO A 199 -5.81 0.96 -17.58
CA PRO A 199 -7.15 0.98 -18.17
C PRO A 199 -8.23 0.45 -17.22
N PHE A 200 -7.97 -0.65 -16.50
CA PHE A 200 -8.97 -1.19 -15.59
C PHE A 200 -8.97 -0.44 -14.24
N MET A 201 -7.84 0.12 -13.81
CA MET A 201 -7.79 0.96 -12.61
C MET A 201 -8.65 2.21 -12.76
N GLU A 202 -8.60 2.88 -13.93
CA GLU A 202 -9.48 4.00 -14.25
C GLU A 202 -10.95 3.56 -14.29
N LYS A 203 -11.25 2.41 -14.93
CA LYS A 203 -12.61 1.84 -15.00
C LYS A 203 -13.19 1.47 -13.64
N LEU A 204 -12.39 0.87 -12.75
CA LEU A 204 -12.85 0.33 -11.46
C LEU A 204 -12.95 1.43 -10.39
N LEU A 205 -11.97 2.33 -10.34
CA LEU A 205 -11.77 3.25 -9.21
C LEU A 205 -11.63 4.73 -9.63
N GLY A 206 -11.61 5.05 -10.93
CA GLY A 206 -11.45 6.42 -11.40
C GLY A 206 -10.06 7.02 -11.17
N VAL A 207 -9.06 6.17 -10.92
CA VAL A 207 -7.69 6.59 -10.61
C VAL A 207 -6.80 6.62 -11.85
N LYS A 208 -5.77 7.46 -11.81
CA LYS A 208 -4.78 7.65 -12.87
C LYS A 208 -3.37 7.47 -12.32
N PRO A 209 -2.42 7.00 -13.14
CA PRO A 209 -1.04 6.82 -12.69
C PRO A 209 -0.40 8.16 -12.33
N ALA A 210 0.31 8.18 -11.22
CA ALA A 210 1.15 9.28 -10.76
C ALA A 210 2.53 9.21 -11.41
N LYS A 211 3.30 10.31 -11.33
CA LYS A 211 4.67 10.35 -11.84
C LYS A 211 5.64 9.59 -10.91
N PHE A 212 5.34 9.58 -9.62
CA PHE A 212 6.12 8.87 -8.63
C PHE A 212 5.98 7.36 -8.80
N LEU A 213 7.11 6.68 -8.97
CA LEU A 213 7.19 5.22 -9.06
C LEU A 213 7.70 4.66 -7.72
N PRO A 214 6.95 3.79 -7.03
CA PRO A 214 7.37 3.23 -5.76
C PRO A 214 8.56 2.28 -5.93
N SER A 215 9.49 2.31 -4.97
CA SER A 215 10.58 1.35 -4.87
C SER A 215 10.17 0.21 -3.95
N ILE A 216 10.25 -1.02 -4.47
CA ILE A 216 9.97 -2.27 -3.75
C ILE A 216 11.20 -3.17 -3.93
N PRO A 217 12.18 -3.14 -2.99
CA PRO A 217 13.52 -3.69 -3.23
C PRO A 217 13.56 -5.16 -3.65
N ASN A 218 12.63 -5.97 -3.16
CA ASN A 218 12.59 -7.41 -3.39
C ASN A 218 11.64 -7.83 -4.52
N LEU A 219 11.11 -6.87 -5.29
CA LEU A 219 10.19 -7.13 -6.40
C LEU A 219 10.81 -6.73 -7.74
N VAL A 220 10.71 -7.62 -8.73
CA VAL A 220 11.33 -7.43 -10.05
C VAL A 220 10.52 -6.49 -10.95
N TYR A 221 9.22 -6.38 -10.71
CA TYR A 221 8.32 -5.53 -11.47
C TYR A 221 8.34 -4.10 -10.96
N GLN A 222 8.38 -3.14 -11.87
CA GLN A 222 8.18 -1.75 -11.52
C GLN A 222 6.69 -1.47 -11.35
N TYR A 223 6.29 -1.13 -10.12
CA TYR A 223 4.93 -0.68 -9.83
C TYR A 223 4.79 0.81 -10.16
N SER A 224 3.55 1.24 -10.35
CA SER A 224 3.08 2.61 -10.45
C SER A 224 2.10 2.88 -9.31
N VAL A 225 2.08 4.11 -8.81
CA VAL A 225 1.04 4.60 -7.89
C VAL A 225 -0.10 5.19 -8.71
N PHE A 226 -1.34 4.94 -8.31
CA PHE A 226 -2.55 5.46 -8.94
C PHE A 226 -3.36 6.26 -7.93
N THR A 227 -3.82 7.45 -8.32
CA THR A 227 -4.68 8.30 -7.49
C THR A 227 -5.80 8.95 -8.29
N ASN A 228 -6.87 9.34 -7.61
CA ASN A 228 -7.93 10.19 -8.19
C ASN A 228 -7.84 11.67 -7.73
N PHE A 229 -6.72 12.04 -7.12
CA PHE A 229 -6.44 13.37 -6.62
C PHE A 229 -4.97 13.75 -6.87
N THR A 230 -4.70 15.06 -6.83
CA THR A 230 -3.34 15.58 -6.97
C THR A 230 -2.61 15.53 -5.64
N SER A 231 -1.38 15.02 -5.65
CA SER A 231 -0.45 15.09 -4.53
C SER A 231 0.88 15.68 -5.01
N THR A 232 1.46 16.56 -4.19
CA THR A 232 2.73 17.22 -4.50
C THR A 232 3.86 16.18 -4.56
N VAL A 233 3.95 15.33 -3.54
CA VAL A 233 5.00 14.30 -3.47
C VAL A 233 4.86 13.26 -4.58
N LEU A 234 3.64 12.91 -5.00
CA LEU A 234 3.43 11.94 -6.08
C LEU A 234 3.59 12.53 -7.49
N SER A 235 3.71 13.86 -7.60
CA SER A 235 3.94 14.55 -8.87
C SER A 235 5.42 14.61 -9.27
N ASN A 236 6.33 14.14 -8.40
CA ASN A 236 7.76 14.12 -8.63
C ASN A 236 8.26 12.71 -8.94
N ALA A 237 9.37 12.61 -9.68
CA ALA A 237 9.99 11.30 -9.93
C ALA A 237 10.61 10.77 -8.63
N ASN A 238 10.51 9.47 -8.38
CA ASN A 238 11.20 8.85 -7.26
C ASN A 238 12.70 8.74 -7.58
N PRO A 239 13.60 9.37 -6.82
CA PRO A 239 15.05 9.28 -7.07
C PRO A 239 15.62 7.87 -6.86
N GLU A 240 14.89 6.98 -6.19
CA GLU A 240 15.26 5.57 -6.01
C GLU A 240 15.11 4.75 -7.29
N ILE A 241 14.32 5.24 -8.26
CA ILE A 241 14.08 4.57 -9.52
C ILE A 241 14.95 5.22 -10.59
N ALA A 242 15.89 4.45 -11.14
CA ALA A 242 16.68 4.90 -12.27
C ALA A 242 15.77 5.05 -13.49
N VAL A 243 15.67 6.27 -14.02
CA VAL A 243 15.06 6.49 -15.34
C VAL A 243 16.13 6.14 -16.36
N GLU A 244 15.98 5.03 -17.08
CA GLU A 244 16.76 4.83 -18.30
C GLU A 244 16.37 5.94 -19.27
N LEU A 245 17.34 6.83 -19.57
CA LEU A 245 17.23 7.92 -20.54
C LEU A 245 17.35 7.42 -21.98
#